data_AF-A0A1Q7N9X6-F1
#
_entry.id   AF-A0A1Q7N9X6-F1
#
_cell.length_a   1.000
_cell.length_b   1.000
_cell.length_c   1.000
_cell.angle_alpha   90.00
_cell.angle_beta   90.00
_cell.angle_gamma   90.00
#
_symmetry.space_group_name_H-M   'P 1'
#
loop_
_entity.id
_entity.type
_entity.pdbx_description
1 polymer ?
#
loop_
_entity_poly.entity_id
_entity_poly.type
_entity_poly.pdbx_seq_one_letter_code
_entity_poly.pdbx_strand_id
1 'polypeptide(L)'
;MVFQPMAIKDISRGGAQVETTFPLHLDSLHDFRLTLGDRSIVVKGRVSYCSISDVEQEGVLYRSGIEFIEPSERVRAVVGDFIDAVVNGRRAL
;
A
#
# COMPACT_ATOMS: atom_id res chain seq x y z
N MET A 1 -0.81 -18.04 -8.53
CA MET A 1 -0.42 -16.79 -7.83
C MET A 1 -1.19 -16.73 -6.53
N VAL A 2 -0.53 -16.50 -5.40
CA VAL A 2 -1.19 -16.36 -4.08
C VAL A 2 -1.39 -14.87 -3.84
N PHE A 3 -2.64 -14.45 -3.64
CA PHE A 3 -2.96 -13.09 -3.23
C PHE A 3 -3.20 -13.09 -1.73
N GLN A 4 -2.48 -12.23 -1.01
CA GLN A 4 -2.70 -12.04 0.41
C GLN A 4 -3.31 -10.66 0.65
N PRO A 5 -4.40 -10.58 1.45
CA PRO A 5 -5.02 -9.31 1.75
C PRO A 5 -4.09 -8.46 2.62
N MET A 6 -4.16 -7.15 2.44
CA MET A 6 -3.44 -6.16 3.25
C MET A 6 -4.31 -4.91 3.42
N ALA A 7 -4.15 -4.21 4.54
CA ALA A 7 -4.81 -2.94 4.78
C ALA A 7 -3.84 -1.79 4.48
N ILE A 8 -4.26 -0.80 3.70
CA ILE A 8 -3.52 0.45 3.52
C ILE A 8 -3.85 1.35 4.73
N LYS A 9 -2.81 1.78 5.46
CA LYS A 9 -2.94 2.66 6.63
C LYS A 9 -2.66 4.11 6.30
N ASP A 10 -1.73 4.35 5.39
CA ASP A 10 -1.43 5.67 4.86
C ASP A 10 -0.91 5.53 3.41
N ILE A 11 -1.08 6.57 2.61
CA ILE A 11 -0.64 6.60 1.22
C ILE A 11 -0.11 7.98 0.83
N SER A 12 0.99 7.96 0.10
CA SER A 12 1.62 9.13 -0.52
C SER A 12 1.81 8.88 -2.01
N ARG A 13 2.29 9.89 -2.75
CA ARG A 13 2.64 9.74 -4.17
C ARG A 13 3.82 8.77 -4.39
N GLY A 14 4.68 8.58 -3.39
CA GLY A 14 5.89 7.76 -3.49
C GLY A 14 5.79 6.39 -2.84
N GLY A 15 4.69 6.08 -2.16
CA GLY A 15 4.61 4.86 -1.37
C GLY A 15 3.37 4.77 -0.50
N ALA A 16 3.27 3.68 0.27
CA ALA A 16 2.19 3.45 1.20
C ALA A 16 2.70 2.77 2.47
N GLN A 17 1.99 2.96 3.57
CA GLN A 17 2.12 2.13 4.75
C GLN A 17 1.02 1.07 4.72
N VAL A 18 1.40 -0.19 4.91
CA VAL A 18 0.47 -1.33 4.92
C VAL A 18 0.55 -2.09 6.22
N GLU A 19 -0.55 -2.77 6.55
CA GLU A 19 -0.66 -3.72 7.64
C GLU A 19 -1.05 -5.10 7.11
N THR A 20 -0.37 -6.14 7.59
CA THR A 20 -0.49 -7.52 7.14
C THR A 20 -0.46 -8.48 8.32
N THR A 21 -1.03 -9.68 8.15
CA THR A 21 -0.94 -10.81 9.12
C THR A 21 0.22 -11.75 8.82
N PHE A 22 1.08 -11.37 7.87
CA PHE A 22 2.26 -12.11 7.43
C PHE A 22 3.43 -11.15 7.27
N PRO A 23 4.67 -11.61 7.47
CA PRO A 23 5.84 -10.75 7.37
C PRO A 23 6.14 -10.40 5.90
N LEU A 24 6.46 -9.13 5.68
CA LEU A 24 7.16 -8.66 4.50
C LEU A 24 8.62 -8.40 4.87
N HIS A 25 9.55 -8.81 4.00
CA HIS A 25 10.98 -8.68 4.26
C HIS A 25 11.51 -7.36 3.73
N LEU A 26 12.39 -6.70 4.49
CA LEU A 26 13.09 -5.50 4.05
C LEU A 26 13.76 -5.74 2.68
N ASP A 27 13.69 -4.73 1.80
CA ASP A 27 14.18 -4.73 0.43
C ASP A 27 13.54 -5.72 -0.55
N SER A 28 12.59 -6.54 -0.10
CA SER A 28 11.84 -7.40 -1.02
C SER A 28 10.95 -6.58 -1.96
N LEU A 29 10.84 -7.05 -3.21
CA LEU A 29 10.04 -6.44 -4.27
C LEU A 29 8.75 -7.25 -4.48
N HIS A 30 7.61 -6.57 -4.51
CA HIS A 30 6.31 -7.18 -4.75
C HIS A 30 5.46 -6.36 -5.70
N ASP A 31 4.54 -7.01 -6.39
CA ASP A 31 3.46 -6.34 -7.11
C ASP A 31 2.28 -6.13 -6.15
N PHE A 32 1.98 -4.88 -5.86
CA PHE A 32 0.88 -4.50 -4.99
C PHE A 32 -0.33 -4.08 -5.82
N ARG A 33 -1.44 -4.81 -5.65
CA ARG A 33 -2.73 -4.39 -6.21
C ARG A 33 -3.42 -3.47 -5.22
N LEU A 34 -3.53 -2.19 -5.57
CA LEU A 34 -4.19 -1.17 -4.76
C LEU A 34 -5.57 -0.87 -5.33
N THR A 35 -6.57 -0.79 -4.47
CA THR A 35 -7.91 -0.32 -4.81
C THR A 35 -8.11 1.05 -4.18
N LEU A 36 -8.22 2.09 -5.00
CA LEU A 36 -8.28 3.51 -4.62
C LEU A 36 -9.56 4.12 -5.21
N GLY A 37 -10.61 4.23 -4.40
CA GLY A 37 -11.96 4.56 -4.90
C GLY A 37 -12.50 3.42 -5.77
N ASP A 38 -13.04 3.74 -6.94
CA ASP A 38 -13.47 2.78 -7.97
C ASP A 38 -12.32 2.22 -8.85
N ARG A 39 -11.09 2.74 -8.69
CA ARG A 39 -9.94 2.36 -9.51
C ARG A 39 -9.09 1.29 -8.85
N SER A 40 -8.71 0.28 -9.63
CA SER A 40 -7.71 -0.71 -9.24
C SER A 40 -6.45 -0.55 -10.09
N ILE A 41 -5.30 -0.48 -9.45
CA ILE A 41 -3.97 -0.39 -10.08
C ILE A 41 -3.03 -1.44 -9.51
N VAL A 42 -2.00 -1.80 -10.29
CA VAL A 42 -0.88 -2.62 -9.81
C VAL A 42 0.37 -1.75 -9.85
N VAL A 43 1.13 -1.75 -8.75
CA VAL A 43 2.39 -1.02 -8.63
C VAL A 43 3.46 -1.94 -8.05
N LYS A 44 4.65 -1.93 -8.64
CA LYS A 44 5.81 -2.60 -8.03
C LYS A 44 6.26 -1.77 -6.82
N GLY A 45 6.42 -2.41 -5.68
CA GLY A 45 6.87 -1.76 -4.47
C GLY A 45 8.04 -2.50 -3.82
N ARG A 46 8.96 -1.75 -3.24
CA ARG A 46 10.02 -2.24 -2.37
C ARG A 46 9.62 -2.02 -0.92
N VAL A 47 9.81 -3.02 -0.09
CA VAL A 47 9.64 -2.86 1.37
C VAL A 47 10.82 -2.06 1.91
N SER A 48 10.60 -0.80 2.27
CA SER A 48 11.63 0.11 2.80
C SER A 48 11.67 0.15 4.33
N TYR A 49 10.64 -0.40 4.98
CA TYR A 49 10.53 -0.54 6.42
C TYR A 49 9.64 -1.74 6.77
N CYS A 50 9.94 -2.47 7.84
CA CYS A 50 9.07 -3.50 8.40
C CYS A 50 9.25 -3.62 9.92
N SER A 51 8.14 -3.80 10.64
CA SER A 51 8.14 -4.07 12.08
C SER A 51 6.94 -4.92 12.49
N ILE A 52 7.06 -5.59 13.64
CA ILE A 52 5.90 -6.14 14.35
C ILE A 52 5.20 -4.95 15.02
N SER A 53 3.91 -4.76 14.71
CA SER A 53 3.09 -3.68 15.30
C SER A 53 2.32 -4.12 16.52
N ASP A 54 1.75 -5.32 16.48
CA ASP A 54 0.98 -5.86 17.59
C ASP A 54 1.07 -7.39 17.61
N VAL A 55 0.82 -7.96 18.78
CA VAL A 55 0.69 -9.39 19.00
C VAL A 55 -0.68 -9.61 19.65
N GLU A 56 -1.64 -9.97 18.82
CA GLU A 56 -3.00 -10.27 19.26
C GLU A 56 -3.15 -11.76 19.59
N GLN A 57 -4.24 -12.14 20.24
CA GLN A 57 -4.52 -13.56 20.54
C GLN A 57 -4.60 -14.43 19.27
N GLU A 58 -5.01 -13.84 18.15
CA GLU A 58 -5.24 -14.54 16.88
C GLU A 58 -4.03 -14.52 15.93
N GLY A 59 -2.99 -13.74 16.24
CA GLY A 59 -1.79 -13.67 15.42
C GLY A 59 -0.95 -12.41 15.61
N VAL A 60 0.05 -12.26 14.75
CA VAL A 60 0.97 -11.12 14.76
C VAL A 60 0.57 -10.17 13.64
N LEU A 61 0.43 -8.88 13.97
CA LEU A 61 0.25 -7.81 12.99
C LEU A 61 1.59 -7.17 12.64
N TYR A 62 1.86 -7.08 11.35
CA TYR A 62 3.06 -6.46 10.81
C TYR A 62 2.71 -5.14 10.15
N ARG A 63 3.60 -4.16 10.27
CA ARG A 63 3.51 -2.88 9.56
C ARG A 63 4.72 -2.71 8.68
N SER A 64 4.47 -2.34 7.43
CA SER A 64 5.52 -2.16 6.44
C SER A 64 5.36 -0.84 5.70
N GLY A 65 6.49 -0.18 5.48
CA GLY A 65 6.59 0.94 4.56
C GLY A 65 6.95 0.41 3.17
N ILE A 66 6.14 0.77 2.18
CA ILE A 66 6.32 0.37 0.79
C ILE A 66 6.71 1.61 -0.01
N GLU A 67 7.87 1.58 -0.64
CA GLU A 67 8.28 2.56 -1.64
C GLU A 67 7.83 2.08 -3.03
N PHE A 68 7.14 2.92 -3.80
CA PHE A 68 6.76 2.60 -5.17
C PHE A 68 7.98 2.72 -6.10
N ILE A 69 8.22 1.67 -6.87
CA ILE A 69 9.35 1.59 -7.80
C ILE A 69 8.86 1.93 -9.20
N GLU A 70 9.37 3.05 -9.71
CA GLU A 70 9.14 3.54 -11.08
C GLU A 70 7.68 3.40 -11.55
N PRO A 71 6.70 3.91 -10.80
CA PRO A 71 5.30 3.79 -11.21
C PRO A 71 5.10 4.48 -12.56
N SER A 72 4.33 3.83 -13.45
CA SER A 72 3.93 4.43 -14.73
C SER A 72 3.17 5.74 -14.52
N GLU A 73 3.16 6.63 -15.52
CA GLU A 73 2.43 7.90 -15.44
C GLU A 73 0.95 7.70 -15.09
N ARG A 74 0.32 6.67 -15.65
CA ARG A 74 -1.06 6.29 -15.34
C ARG A 74 -1.24 5.95 -13.86
N VAL A 75 -0.32 5.18 -13.28
CA VAL A 75 -0.35 4.83 -11.84
C VAL A 75 -0.15 6.08 -10.99
N ARG A 76 0.82 6.94 -11.34
CA ARG A 76 1.07 8.20 -10.64
C ARG A 76 -0.16 9.11 -10.64
N ALA A 77 -0.84 9.23 -11.79
CA ALA A 77 -2.06 10.01 -11.93
C ALA A 77 -3.18 9.48 -11.03
N VAL A 78 -3.44 8.15 -11.05
CA VAL A 78 -4.48 7.54 -10.21
C VAL A 78 -4.23 7.77 -8.71
N VAL A 79 -2.98 7.58 -8.26
CA VAL A 79 -2.60 7.82 -6.85
C VAL A 79 -2.74 9.31 -6.51
N GLY A 80 -2.26 10.21 -7.38
CA GLY A 80 -2.35 11.65 -7.20
C GLY A 80 -3.80 12.13 -7.08
N ASP A 81 -4.64 11.76 -8.05
CA ASP A 81 -6.07 12.09 -8.07
C ASP A 81 -6.79 11.60 -6.80
N PHE A 82 -6.46 10.40 -6.33
CA PHE A 82 -7.06 9.84 -5.12
C PHE A 82 -6.68 10.65 -3.88
N ILE A 83 -5.38 10.95 -3.71
CA ILE A 83 -4.91 11.77 -2.60
C ILE A 83 -5.57 13.16 -2.65
N ASP A 84 -5.61 13.79 -3.81
CA ASP A 84 -6.23 15.10 -3.99
C ASP A 84 -7.74 15.05 -3.70
N ALA A 85 -8.43 13.96 -4.04
CA ALA A 85 -9.85 13.79 -3.70
C ALA A 85 -10.06 13.68 -2.18
N VAL A 86 -9.26 12.84 -1.50
CA VAL A 86 -9.32 12.63 -0.05
C VAL A 86 -9.01 13.92 0.72
N VAL A 87 -7.94 14.63 0.35
CA VAL A 87 -7.53 15.89 0.99
C VAL A 87 -8.61 16.97 0.84
N ASN A 88 -9.28 17.03 -0.31
CA ASN A 88 -10.35 18.00 -0.56
C ASN A 88 -11.72 17.58 0.03
N GLY A 89 -11.79 16.48 0.78
CA GLY A 89 -13.04 15.99 1.37
C GLY A 89 -14.08 15.52 0.34
N ARG A 90 -13.68 15.33 -0.92
CA ARG A 90 -14.52 14.70 -1.94
C ARG A 90 -14.56 13.21 -1.62
N ARG A 91 -15.75 12.59 -1.60
CA ARG A 91 -15.82 11.12 -1.62
C ARG A 91 -14.94 10.67 -2.78
N ALA A 92 -13.90 9.90 -2.49
CA ALA A 92 -13.11 9.24 -3.51
C ALA A 92 -14.09 8.35 -4.29
N LEU A 93 -14.51 8.82 -5.46
CA LEU A 93 -15.37 8.08 -6.38
C LEU A 93 -14.60 6.86 -6.87
#